data_AF-A0AAW2CBE7-F1
#
_entry.id   AF-A0AAW2CBE7-F1
#
_cell.length_a   1.000
_cell.length_b   1.000
_cell.length_c   1.000
_cell.angle_alpha   90.00
_cell.angle_beta   90.00
_cell.angle_gamma   90.00
#
_symmetry.space_group_name_H-M   'P 1'
#
loop_
_entity.id
_entity.type
_entity.pdbx_description
1 polymer ?
#
loop_
_entity_poly.entity_id
_entity_poly.type
_entity_poly.pdbx_seq_one_letter_code
_entity_poly.pdbx_strand_id
1 'polypeptide(L)'
;MPPRPTRYKINVDDAVFAAQKLVGIGVIIRDSDDSLIEACSKKLWFPLGAVEVEAKAVEFGLQFAKDLLIQDFILEGDSLVEFNALL
;
A
#
# COMPACT_ATOMS: atom_id res chain seq x y z
N MET A 1 25.98 13.07 -15.38
CA MET A 1 25.37 13.59 -14.14
C MET A 1 24.94 12.38 -13.31
N PRO A 2 25.42 12.22 -12.07
CA PRO A 2 25.03 11.12 -11.17
C PRO A 2 23.66 11.40 -10.51
N PRO A 3 23.03 10.40 -9.88
CA PRO A 3 21.86 9.65 -10.36
C PRO A 3 20.52 10.40 -10.23
N ARG A 4 19.47 9.92 -10.92
CA ARG A 4 18.05 10.19 -10.59
C ARG A 4 17.39 8.87 -10.14
N PRO A 5 16.31 8.89 -9.32
CA PRO A 5 15.85 9.93 -8.39
C PRO A 5 15.53 9.36 -6.98
N THR A 6 15.29 10.25 -6.04
CA THR A 6 14.62 10.05 -4.74
C THR A 6 13.25 9.37 -4.92
N ARG A 7 13.24 8.05 -5.09
CA ARG A 7 12.02 7.29 -5.33
C ARG A 7 11.61 6.61 -4.04
N TYR A 8 10.50 7.07 -3.48
CA TYR A 8 9.96 6.45 -2.27
C TYR A 8 9.43 5.06 -2.61
N LYS A 9 9.47 4.16 -1.63
CA LYS A 9 8.82 2.85 -1.74
C LYS A 9 7.60 2.84 -0.85
N ILE A 10 6.44 2.47 -1.42
CA ILE A 10 5.20 2.26 -0.68
C ILE A 10 4.95 0.76 -0.69
N ASN A 11 5.06 0.12 0.46
CA ASN A 11 4.65 -1.27 0.65
C ASN A 11 3.24 -1.28 1.23
N VAL A 12 2.31 -1.97 0.57
CA VAL A 12 0.95 -2.21 1.05
C VAL A 12 0.78 -3.69 1.35
N ASP A 13 0.02 -3.99 2.40
CA ASP A 13 -0.29 -5.35 2.83
C ASP A 13 -1.70 -5.38 3.45
N ASP A 14 -2.34 -6.53 3.40
CA ASP A 14 -3.63 -6.75 4.04
C ASP A 14 -3.65 -7.99 4.94
N ALA A 15 -4.62 -8.00 5.86
CA ALA A 15 -4.81 -9.07 6.81
C ALA A 15 -6.29 -9.34 7.02
N VAL A 16 -6.76 -10.52 6.59
CA VAL A 16 -8.15 -10.93 6.73
C VAL A 16 -8.42 -11.53 8.12
N PHE A 17 -9.36 -10.93 8.86
CA PHE A 17 -9.86 -11.42 10.14
C PHE A 17 -11.22 -12.10 9.95
N ALA A 18 -11.22 -13.28 9.33
CA ALA A 18 -12.44 -13.97 8.86
C ALA A 18 -13.53 -14.14 9.94
N ALA A 19 -13.14 -14.55 11.16
CA ALA A 19 -14.09 -14.73 12.27
C ALA A 19 -14.81 -13.43 12.69
N GLN A 20 -14.18 -12.28 12.44
CA GLN A 20 -14.70 -10.96 12.79
C GLN A 20 -15.36 -10.25 11.61
N LYS A 21 -15.23 -10.79 10.39
CA LYS A 21 -15.61 -10.11 9.12
C LYS A 21 -14.95 -8.73 8.98
N LEU A 22 -13.68 -8.66 9.37
CA LEU A 22 -12.87 -7.45 9.30
C LEU A 22 -11.64 -7.70 8.45
N VAL A 23 -11.08 -6.61 7.93
CA VAL A 23 -9.79 -6.61 7.28
C VAL A 23 -8.91 -5.51 7.89
N GLY A 24 -7.63 -5.82 8.04
CA GLY A 24 -6.58 -4.87 8.36
C GLY A 24 -5.82 -4.53 7.07
N ILE A 25 -5.47 -3.27 6.91
CA ILE A 25 -4.59 -2.79 5.86
C ILE A 25 -3.38 -2.16 6.54
N GLY A 26 -2.18 -2.48 6.08
CA GLY A 26 -0.93 -1.87 6.50
C GLY A 26 -0.27 -1.16 5.31
N VAL A 27 0.34 -0.01 5.59
CA VAL A 27 1.14 0.73 4.61
C VAL A 27 2.44 1.18 5.26
N ILE A 28 3.56 0.98 4.57
CA ILE A 28 4.88 1.47 4.96
C ILE A 28 5.44 2.30 3.81
N ILE A 29 5.96 3.48 4.12
CA ILE A 29 6.65 4.35 3.16
C ILE A 29 8.11 4.46 3.57
N ARG A 30 9.02 4.22 2.62
CA ARG A 30 10.47 4.30 2.81
C ARG A 30 11.12 5.22 1.80
N ASP A 31 12.26 5.81 2.16
CA ASP A 31 13.11 6.53 1.22
C ASP A 31 14.01 5.58 0.41
N SER A 32 14.91 6.18 -0.39
CA SER A 32 15.83 5.44 -1.25
C SER A 32 16.90 4.65 -0.50
N ASP A 33 17.11 4.93 0.78
CA ASP A 33 18.05 4.21 1.66
C ASP A 33 17.31 3.14 2.49
N ASP A 34 16.07 2.80 2.10
CA ASP A 34 15.15 1.89 2.81
C ASP A 34 14.81 2.35 4.24
N SER A 35 15.05 3.63 4.57
CA SER A 35 14.71 4.18 5.88
C SER A 35 13.21 4.46 5.97
N LEU A 36 12.61 4.10 7.10
CA LEU A 36 11.19 4.35 7.36
C LEU A 36 10.93 5.87 7.40
N ILE A 37 10.01 6.32 6.54
CA ILE A 37 9.52 7.70 6.52
C ILE A 37 8.24 7.79 7.33
N GLU A 38 7.27 6.95 7.02
CA GLU A 38 5.96 6.95 7.68
C GLU A 38 5.32 5.56 7.55
N ALA A 39 4.44 5.20 8.49
CA ALA A 39 3.64 3.99 8.43
C ALA A 39 2.21 4.25 8.90
N CYS A 40 1.25 3.57 8.31
CA CYS A 40 -0.15 3.64 8.72
C CYS A 40 -0.78 2.25 8.72
N SER A 41 -1.83 2.08 9.54
CA SER A 41 -2.69 0.91 9.46
C SER A 41 -4.15 1.32 9.63
N LYS A 42 -5.04 0.55 9.00
CA LYS A 42 -6.48 0.76 9.09
C LYS A 42 -7.19 -0.56 9.23
N LYS A 43 -8.14 -0.64 10.17
CA LYS A 43 -9.08 -1.75 10.26
C LYS A 43 -10.44 -1.31 9.74
N LEU A 44 -11.06 -2.11 8.91
CA LEU A 44 -12.38 -1.82 8.36
C LEU A 44 -13.23 -3.08 8.26
N TRP A 45 -14.54 -2.87 8.37
CA TRP A 45 -15.51 -3.91 8.08
C TRP A 45 -15.61 -4.08 6.58
N PHE A 46 -15.41 -5.30 6.09
CA PHE A 46 -15.41 -5.58 4.67
C PHE A 46 -16.03 -6.94 4.41
N PRO A 47 -17.16 -7.01 3.69
CA PRO A 47 -17.80 -8.27 3.32
C PRO A 47 -17.30 -8.83 1.97
N LEU A 48 -16.30 -8.20 1.35
CA LEU A 48 -15.84 -8.49 -0.02
C LEU A 48 -14.72 -9.54 -0.04
N GLY A 49 -14.35 -10.01 -1.24
CA GLY A 49 -13.34 -11.03 -1.46
C GLY A 49 -11.91 -10.51 -1.36
N ALA A 50 -10.94 -11.42 -1.56
CA ALA A 50 -9.51 -11.12 -1.44
C ALA A 50 -9.07 -10.01 -2.40
N VAL A 51 -9.50 -10.06 -3.66
CA VAL A 51 -9.11 -9.07 -4.68
C VAL A 51 -9.62 -7.66 -4.33
N GLU A 52 -10.82 -7.54 -3.77
CA GLU A 52 -11.33 -6.23 -3.36
C GLU A 52 -10.64 -5.68 -2.11
N VAL A 53 -10.23 -6.56 -1.20
CA VAL A 53 -9.46 -6.21 0.00
C VAL A 53 -8.10 -5.65 -0.40
N GLU A 54 -7.42 -6.41 -1.25
CA GLU A 54 -6.14 -6.08 -1.84
C GLU A 54 -6.26 -4.69 -2.52
N ALA A 55 -7.22 -4.50 -3.44
CA ALA A 55 -7.39 -3.23 -4.15
C ALA A 55 -7.64 -2.04 -3.19
N LYS A 56 -8.27 -2.30 -2.05
CA LYS A 56 -8.47 -1.30 -0.99
C LYS A 56 -7.16 -0.94 -0.29
N ALA A 57 -6.23 -1.88 -0.12
CA ALA A 57 -4.90 -1.64 0.40
C ALA A 57 -4.10 -0.71 -0.51
N VAL A 58 -4.14 -0.95 -1.82
CA VAL A 58 -3.52 -0.05 -2.82
C VAL A 58 -4.13 1.36 -2.78
N GLU A 59 -5.48 1.47 -2.82
CA GLU A 59 -6.16 2.77 -2.74
C GLU A 59 -5.74 3.55 -1.47
N PHE A 60 -5.69 2.86 -0.33
CA PHE A 60 -5.29 3.45 0.93
C PHE A 60 -3.83 3.89 0.93
N GLY A 61 -2.92 3.08 0.40
CA GLY A 61 -1.50 3.42 0.26
C GLY A 61 -1.27 4.64 -0.64
N LEU A 62 -1.99 4.75 -1.76
CA LEU A 62 -1.93 5.89 -2.66
C LEU A 62 -2.47 7.17 -2.03
N GLN A 63 -3.61 7.09 -1.31
CA GLN A 63 -4.15 8.24 -0.61
C GLN A 63 -3.20 8.72 0.49
N PHE A 64 -2.57 7.80 1.21
CA PHE A 64 -1.60 8.13 2.24
C PHE A 64 -0.35 8.83 1.67
N ALA A 65 0.21 8.32 0.57
CA ALA A 65 1.32 8.99 -0.11
C ALA A 65 0.95 10.39 -0.64
N LYS A 66 -0.29 10.54 -1.13
CA LYS A 66 -0.81 11.85 -1.56
C LYS A 66 -0.91 12.84 -0.40
N ASP A 67 -1.36 12.41 0.77
CA ASP A 67 -1.44 13.25 1.97
C ASP A 67 -0.05 13.72 2.44
N LEU A 68 1.00 12.95 2.12
CA LEU A 68 2.41 13.28 2.38
C LEU A 68 3.10 14.02 1.21
N LEU A 69 2.36 14.35 0.14
CA LEU A 69 2.86 15.00 -1.08
C LEU A 69 3.96 14.22 -1.82
N ILE A 70 3.97 12.90 -1.68
CA ILE A 70 4.92 12.00 -2.37
C ILE A 70 4.39 11.70 -3.78
N GLN A 71 5.20 12.05 -4.79
CA GLN A 71 4.80 11.97 -6.20
C GLN A 71 5.66 11.02 -7.05
N ASP A 72 6.89 10.72 -6.60
CA ASP A 72 7.78 9.76 -7.28
C ASP A 72 8.01 8.56 -6.36
N PHE A 73 7.33 7.47 -6.66
CA PHE A 73 7.36 6.26 -5.85
C PHE A 73 7.25 4.98 -6.66
N ILE A 74 7.60 3.86 -6.00
CA ILE A 74 7.29 2.50 -6.42
C ILE A 74 6.28 1.96 -5.40
N LEU A 75 5.15 1.45 -5.90
CA LEU A 75 4.17 0.73 -5.09
C LEU A 75 4.46 -0.77 -5.18
N GLU A 76 4.56 -1.43 -4.03
CA GLU A 76 4.77 -2.87 -3.89
C GLU A 76 3.65 -3.46 -3.04
N GLY A 77 3.10 -4.60 -3.47
CA GLY A 77 2.10 -5.40 -2.77
C GLY A 77 2.34 -6.88 -3.07
N ASP A 78 1.65 -7.77 -2.37
CA ASP A 78 1.83 -9.22 -2.45
C ASP A 78 0.97 -9.90 -3.55
N SER A 79 0.00 -9.19 -4.11
CA SER A 79 -0.91 -9.73 -5.11
C SER A 79 -0.55 -9.39 -6.55
N LEU A 80 -0.12 -10.41 -7.30
CA LEU A 80 0.01 -10.32 -8.76
C LEU A 80 -1.32 -10.05 -9.46
N VAL A 81 -2.46 -10.46 -8.87
CA VAL A 81 -3.78 -10.27 -9.49
C VAL A 81 -4.17 -8.80 -9.48
N GLU A 82 -3.86 -8.08 -8.41
CA GLU A 82 -4.08 -6.63 -8.33
C GLU A 82 -3.30 -5.86 -9.39
N PHE A 83 -1.99 -6.07 -9.46
CA PHE A 83 -1.14 -5.29 -10.36
C PHE A 83 -1.50 -5.56 -11.83
N ASN A 84 -1.95 -6.78 -12.15
CA ASN A 84 -2.45 -7.09 -13.49
C ASN A 84 -3.80 -6.44 -13.82
N ALA A 85 -4.60 -6.03 -12.82
CA ALA A 85 -5.86 -5.33 -13.03
C ALA A 85 -5.68 -3.80 -13.16
N LEU A 86 -4.54 -3.27 -12.69
CA LEU A 86 -4.19 -1.84 -12.72
C LEU A 86 -3.41 -1.41 -13.98
N LEU A 87 -2.88 -2.37 -14.75
CA LEU A 87 -2.15 -2.17 -16.02
C LEU A 87 -3.06 -2.38 -17.23
#